data_AF-E3HYY1-F1
#
_entry.id   AF-E3HYY1-F1
#
_cell.length_a   1.000
_cell.length_b   1.000
_cell.length_c   1.000
_cell.angle_alpha   90.00
_cell.angle_beta   90.00
_cell.angle_gamma   90.00
#
_symmetry.space_group_name_H-M   'P 1'
#
loop_
_entity.id
_entity.type
_entity.pdbx_description
1 polymer ?
#
loop_
_entity_poly.entity_id
_entity_poly.type
_entity_poly.pdbx_seq_one_letter_code
_entity_poly.pdbx_strand_id
1 'polypeptide(L)'
;MRDWTPDELKSIADRLRRARIDAGYDKASDAVRKFGWGYSRYMNYENGERAVPPKQAILFAAAFGVTVDYIYFGKGSVLNKAEG
;
A
#
# COMPACT_ATOMS: atom_id res chain seq x y z
N MET A 1 -0.44 -16.51 -8.49
CA MET A 1 -0.12 -15.09 -8.18
C MET A 1 1.17 -14.78 -8.92
N ARG A 2 1.40 -13.55 -9.41
CA ARG A 2 2.69 -13.23 -10.04
C ARG A 2 3.82 -13.55 -9.04
N ASP A 3 4.86 -14.23 -9.51
CA ASP A 3 6.08 -14.45 -8.73
C ASP A 3 6.89 -13.16 -8.76
N TRP A 4 6.92 -12.47 -7.63
CA TRP A 4 7.65 -11.22 -7.47
C TRP A 4 9.08 -11.51 -7.04
N THR A 5 10.04 -10.84 -7.67
CA THR A 5 11.43 -10.90 -7.20
C THR A 5 11.57 -10.17 -5.86
N PRO A 6 12.63 -10.46 -5.08
CA PRO A 6 12.90 -9.73 -3.85
C PRO A 6 12.99 -8.20 -4.05
N ASP A 7 13.59 -7.75 -5.16
CA ASP A 7 13.70 -6.32 -5.49
C ASP A 7 12.34 -5.70 -5.83
N GLU A 8 11.47 -6.44 -6.50
CA GLU A 8 10.10 -6.01 -6.77
C GLU A 8 9.27 -5.92 -5.49
N LEU A 9 9.40 -6.91 -4.58
CA LEU A 9 8.72 -6.87 -3.28
C LEU A 9 9.13 -5.66 -2.46
N LYS A 10 10.43 -5.36 -2.41
CA LYS A 10 10.94 -4.16 -1.75
C LYS A 10 10.39 -2.88 -2.38
N SER A 11 10.36 -2.81 -3.72
CA SER A 11 9.82 -1.66 -4.43
C SER A 11 8.32 -1.46 -4.17
N ILE A 12 7.54 -2.54 -4.08
CA ILE A 12 6.11 -2.50 -3.73
C ILE A 12 5.93 -2.00 -2.29
N ALA A 13 6.74 -2.52 -1.37
CA ALA A 13 6.73 -2.15 0.04
C ALA A 13 7.07 -0.67 0.25
N ASP A 14 8.09 -0.16 -0.44
CA ASP A 14 8.48 1.25 -0.40
C ASP A 14 7.36 2.17 -0.90
N ARG A 15 6.68 1.79 -1.98
CA ARG A 15 5.53 2.56 -2.50
C ARG A 15 4.34 2.52 -1.57
N LEU A 16 4.05 1.37 -0.95
CA LEU A 16 2.99 1.25 0.06
C LEU A 16 3.28 2.14 1.28
N ARG A 17 4.51 2.12 1.77
CA ARG A 17 4.98 3.00 2.85
C ARG A 17 4.83 4.48 2.48
N ARG A 18 5.25 4.85 1.26
CA ARG A 18 5.15 6.22 0.78
C ARG A 18 3.70 6.68 0.68
N ALA A 19 2.82 5.85 0.10
CA ALA A 19 1.38 6.13 0.06
C ALA A 19 0.79 6.36 1.45
N ARG A 20 1.16 5.53 2.44
CA ARG A 20 0.71 5.69 3.83
C ARG A 20 1.13 7.05 4.41
N ILE A 21 2.40 7.42 4.23
CA ILE A 21 2.96 8.69 4.75
C ILE A 21 2.31 9.88 4.05
N ASP A 22 2.20 9.84 2.71
CA ASP A 22 1.57 10.91 1.92
C ASP A 22 0.07 11.07 2.26
N ALA A 23 -0.59 10.01 2.72
CA ALA A 23 -1.96 10.02 3.23
C ALA A 23 -2.09 10.54 4.68
N GLY A 24 -0.98 10.97 5.31
CA GLY A 24 -0.97 11.58 6.64
C GLY A 24 -0.84 10.60 7.81
N TYR A 25 -0.44 9.36 7.57
CA TYR A 25 -0.16 8.39 8.63
C TYR A 25 1.35 8.19 8.75
N ASP A 26 2.01 8.85 9.70
CA ASP A 26 3.46 8.74 9.86
C ASP A 26 3.92 7.35 10.33
N LYS A 27 3.09 6.68 11.13
CA LYS A 27 3.36 5.33 11.65
C LYS A 27 2.38 4.31 11.06
N ALA A 28 2.88 3.09 10.81
CA ALA A 28 2.04 1.96 10.40
C ALA A 28 0.93 1.66 11.42
N SER A 29 1.21 1.83 12.72
CA SER A 29 0.22 1.67 13.79
C SER A 29 -0.96 2.63 13.68
N ASP A 30 -0.74 3.85 13.17
CA ASP A 30 -1.80 4.84 13.02
C ASP A 30 -2.76 4.46 11.90
N ALA A 31 -2.22 4.04 10.75
CA ALA A 31 -3.03 3.54 9.65
C ALA A 31 -3.81 2.27 10.07
N VAL A 32 -3.13 1.29 10.65
CA VAL A 32 -3.75 0.04 11.07
C VAL A 32 -4.87 0.27 12.09
N ARG A 33 -4.67 1.17 13.07
CA ARG A 33 -5.71 1.56 14.04
C ARG A 33 -6.88 2.26 13.36
N LYS A 34 -6.62 3.15 12.42
CA LYS A 34 -7.65 3.91 11.69
C LYS A 34 -8.54 3.01 10.83
N PHE A 35 -7.95 2.01 10.15
CA PHE A 35 -8.65 1.16 9.19
C PHE A 35 -9.03 -0.22 9.75
N GLY A 36 -8.69 -0.53 11.00
CA GLY A 36 -9.04 -1.78 11.66
C GLY A 36 -8.32 -3.01 11.10
N TRP A 37 -7.11 -2.84 10.55
CA TRP A 37 -6.33 -3.94 10.00
C TRP A 37 -5.55 -4.69 11.09
N GLY A 38 -4.99 -5.85 10.76
CA GLY A 38 -4.04 -6.55 11.63
C GLY A 38 -2.64 -5.98 11.47
N TYR A 39 -2.03 -5.49 12.55
CA TYR A 39 -0.71 -4.82 12.51
C TYR A 39 0.39 -5.69 11.87
N SER A 40 0.61 -6.90 12.39
CA SER A 40 1.66 -7.79 11.85
C SER A 40 1.43 -8.12 10.38
N ARG A 41 0.16 -8.34 10.00
CA ARG A 41 -0.18 -8.64 8.61
C ARG A 41 0.14 -7.48 7.68
N TYR A 42 -0.18 -6.26 8.10
CA TYR A 42 0.13 -5.04 7.36
C TYR A 42 1.64 -4.81 7.26
N MET A 43 2.37 -5.01 8.36
CA MET A 43 3.83 -4.87 8.40
C MET A 43 4.55 -5.85 7.46
N ASN A 44 4.11 -7.11 7.35
CA ASN A 44 4.72 -8.05 6.40
C ASN A 44 4.63 -7.56 4.94
N TYR A 45 3.62 -6.74 4.62
CA TYR A 45 3.50 -6.12 3.31
C TYR A 45 4.38 -4.88 3.17
N GLU A 46 4.35 -3.98 4.15
CA GLU A 46 5.12 -2.73 4.13
C GLU A 46 6.63 -2.96 4.34
N ASN A 47 7.03 -4.12 4.84
CA ASN A 47 8.43 -4.56 4.92
C ASN A 47 8.90 -5.34 3.68
N GLY A 48 7.98 -5.70 2.76
CA GLY A 48 8.30 -6.51 1.59
C GLY A 48 8.58 -7.99 1.90
N GLU A 49 8.21 -8.49 3.10
CA GLU A 49 8.37 -9.90 3.46
C GLU A 49 7.48 -10.82 2.61
N ARG A 50 6.38 -10.28 2.09
CA ARG A 50 5.50 -10.99 1.16
C ARG A 50 4.75 -10.04 0.23
N ALA A 51 4.33 -10.57 -0.90
CA ALA A 51 3.51 -9.84 -1.85
C ALA A 51 2.16 -9.41 -1.24
N VAL A 52 1.73 -8.18 -1.57
CA VAL A 52 0.38 -7.70 -1.25
C VAL A 52 -0.64 -8.47 -2.10
N PRO A 53 -1.63 -9.16 -1.53
CA PRO A 53 -2.71 -9.76 -2.31
C PRO A 53 -3.57 -8.69 -2.99
N PRO A 54 -4.14 -8.93 -4.19
CA PRO A 54 -4.92 -7.93 -4.92
C PRO A 54 -6.06 -7.32 -4.09
N LYS A 55 -6.76 -8.14 -3.29
CA LYS A 55 -7.82 -7.68 -2.38
C LYS A 55 -7.31 -6.68 -1.34
N GLN A 56 -6.10 -6.88 -0.81
CA GLN A 56 -5.49 -5.96 0.16
C GLN A 56 -4.96 -4.70 -0.53
N ALA A 57 -4.39 -4.82 -1.73
CA ALA A 57 -3.92 -3.68 -2.49
C ALA A 57 -5.05 -2.69 -2.79
N ILE A 58 -6.26 -3.18 -3.11
CA ILE A 58 -7.45 -2.32 -3.30
C ILE A 58 -7.79 -1.56 -2.01
N LEU A 59 -7.78 -2.24 -0.85
CA LEU A 59 -8.08 -1.59 0.43
C LEU A 59 -7.05 -0.52 0.79
N PHE A 60 -5.76 -0.81 0.61
CA PHE A 60 -4.69 0.13 0.89
C PHE A 60 -4.70 1.31 -0.08
N ALA A 61 -4.93 1.05 -1.36
CA ALA A 61 -5.08 2.06 -2.40
C ALA A 61 -6.20 3.05 -2.06
N ALA A 62 -7.40 2.54 -1.75
CA ALA A 62 -8.53 3.37 -1.35
C ALA A 62 -8.28 4.16 -0.06
N ALA A 63 -7.65 3.53 0.94
CA ALA A 63 -7.32 4.15 2.22
C ALA A 63 -6.30 5.30 2.08
N PHE A 64 -5.35 5.17 1.16
CA PHE A 64 -4.25 6.11 0.97
C PHE A 64 -4.42 7.04 -0.23
N GLY A 65 -5.53 6.94 -0.96
CA GLY A 65 -5.81 7.84 -2.10
C GLY A 65 -4.96 7.59 -3.34
N VAL A 66 -4.34 6.41 -3.46
CA VAL A 66 -3.48 6.01 -4.59
C VAL A 66 -4.14 4.89 -5.40
N THR A 67 -3.64 4.59 -6.59
CA THR A 67 -4.13 3.45 -7.37
C THR A 67 -3.46 2.13 -6.96
N VAL A 68 -4.08 1.01 -7.33
CA VAL A 68 -3.47 -0.32 -7.21
C VAL A 68 -2.22 -0.43 -8.09
N ASP A 69 -2.24 0.19 -9.28
CA ASP A 69 -1.09 0.26 -10.19
C ASP A 69 0.08 1.03 -9.60
N TYR A 70 -0.19 2.05 -8.78
CA TYR A 70 0.86 2.75 -8.05
C TYR A 70 1.55 1.80 -7.07
N ILE A 71 0.79 1.07 -6.27
CA ILE A 71 1.35 0.11 -5.31
C ILE A 71 2.24 -0.93 -6.03
N TYR A 72 1.71 -1.59 -7.07
CA TYR A 72 2.44 -2.66 -7.74
C TYR A 72 3.55 -2.19 -8.68
N PHE A 73 3.35 -1.10 -9.40
CA PHE A 73 4.19 -0.74 -10.56
C PHE A 73 4.67 0.72 -10.56
N GLY A 74 4.23 1.53 -9.59
CA GLY A 74 4.57 2.96 -9.55
C GLY A 74 3.88 3.80 -10.63
N LYS A 75 2.79 3.32 -11.22
CA LYS A 75 2.05 4.02 -12.30
C LYS A 75 0.77 4.67 -11.75
N GLY A 76 0.41 5.84 -12.26
CA GLY A 76 -0.87 6.51 -11.94
C GLY A 76 -1.05 6.76 -10.45
N SER A 77 -0.24 7.63 -9.85
CA SER A 77 -0.15 7.81 -8.39
C SER A 77 -1.40 8.37 -7.70
N VAL A 78 -2.36 8.89 -8.44
CA VAL A 78 -3.52 9.60 -7.87
C VAL A 78 -4.80 8.91 -8.28
N LEU A 79 -5.63 8.52 -7.30
CA LEU A 79 -7.05 8.35 -7.59
C LEU A 79 -7.56 9.76 -7.91
N ASN A 80 -7.96 10.02 -9.16
CA ASN A 80 -8.70 11.23 -9.48
C ASN A 80 -9.91 11.27 -8.54
N LYS A 81 -9.82 12.07 -7.47
CA LYS A 81 -11.02 12.53 -6.78
C LYS A 81 -11.77 13.27 -7.87
N ALA A 82 -12.91 12.73 -8.28
CA ALA A 82 -13.83 13.48 -9.13
C ALA A 82 -13.95 14.88 -8.50
N GLU A 83 -13.55 15.89 -9.25
CA GLU A 83 -13.85 17.27 -8.91
C GLU A 83 -15.37 17.40 -8.92
N GLY A 84 -15.94 17.81 -7.79
CA GLY A 84 -17.33 18.32 -7.69
C GLY A 84 -18.43 17.28 -7.81
#